data_AF-J1S2A0-F1
#
_entry.id   AF-J1S2A0-F1
#
_cell.length_a   1.000
_cell.length_b   1.000
_cell.length_c   1.000
_cell.angle_alpha   90.00
_cell.angle_beta   90.00
_cell.angle_gamma   90.00
#
_symmetry.space_group_name_H-M   'P 1'
#
loop_
_entity.id
_entity.type
_entity.pdbx_description
1 polymer ?
#
loop_
_entity_poly.entity_id
_entity_poly.type
_entity_poly.pdbx_seq_one_letter_code
_entity_poly.pdbx_strand_id
1 'polypeptide(L)'
;MTVMQGETVASGARTAAERPATERGCGTTPPHPRPTGHDRYTISEVAEHTGLTAHTLRWYERIGLMPHVDRTHTGQRRFSNRDLDWLNLVARLRLTGMPVADMVRYAELVRAGAGTFAERERLLTAHREDVRQRIAELQSTLDVLDYKIDIYADARRASERF
;
A
#
# COMPACT_ATOMS: atom_id res chain seq x y z
N MET A 1 26.50 36.94 46.24
CA MET A 1 27.42 36.27 45.31
C MET A 1 27.09 34.79 45.37
N THR A 2 26.61 34.21 44.26
CA THR A 2 26.47 32.75 43.99
C THR A 2 25.38 32.03 44.80
N VAL A 3 24.15 31.86 44.28
CA VAL A 3 23.66 30.78 43.39
C VAL A 3 23.84 29.38 43.99
N MET A 4 22.76 28.59 43.98
CA MET A 4 22.61 27.10 43.93
C MET A 4 21.28 26.76 44.64
N GLN A 5 20.12 27.02 44.03
CA GLN A 5 19.32 26.03 43.29
C GLN A 5 19.47 24.59 43.79
N GLY A 6 18.36 24.05 44.31
CA GLY A 6 18.20 22.66 44.72
C GLY A 6 16.72 22.33 44.93
N GLU A 7 15.90 22.63 43.92
CA GLU A 7 14.51 22.15 43.89
C GLU A 7 14.51 20.64 43.62
N THR A 8 14.09 19.88 44.63
CA THR A 8 13.72 18.47 44.54
C THR A 8 12.62 18.28 43.50
N VAL A 9 12.97 17.68 42.36
CA VAL A 9 12.00 17.23 41.36
C VAL A 9 11.30 15.98 41.91
N ALA A 10 10.03 16.13 42.28
CA ALA A 10 9.14 15.02 42.54
C ALA A 10 8.90 14.26 41.23
N SER A 11 9.67 13.18 41.03
CA SER A 11 9.44 12.19 39.98
C SER A 11 8.17 11.40 40.31
N GLY A 12 7.03 11.94 39.89
CA GLY A 12 5.78 11.18 39.78
C GLY A 12 5.96 10.10 38.73
N ALA A 13 6.42 8.93 39.16
CA ALA A 13 6.37 7.70 38.39
C ALA A 13 4.91 7.44 37.99
N ARG A 14 4.56 7.85 36.76
CA ARG A 14 3.33 7.41 36.13
C ARG A 14 3.47 5.93 35.85
N THR A 15 2.86 5.15 36.71
CA THR A 15 2.58 3.73 36.58
C THR A 15 2.16 3.45 35.14
N ALA A 16 2.99 2.68 34.44
CA ALA A 16 2.63 2.10 33.16
C ALA A 16 1.42 1.19 33.41
N ALA A 17 0.23 1.70 33.13
CA ALA A 17 -0.98 0.89 33.09
C ALA A 17 -0.81 -0.12 31.95
N GLU A 18 -0.45 -1.33 32.35
CA GLU A 18 -0.36 -2.51 31.53
C GLU A 18 -1.70 -2.72 30.81
N ARG A 19 -1.72 -2.49 29.49
CA ARG A 19 -2.91 -2.73 28.67
C ARG A 19 -3.09 -4.25 28.52
N PRO A 20 -4.30 -4.79 28.74
CA PRO A 20 -4.52 -6.23 28.68
C PRO A 20 -4.30 -6.79 27.28
N ALA A 21 -3.64 -7.94 27.21
CA ALA A 21 -3.16 -8.62 26.02
C ALA A 21 -4.25 -9.37 25.22
N THR A 22 -5.35 -8.70 24.87
CA THR A 22 -6.48 -9.33 24.14
C THR A 22 -6.79 -8.68 22.78
N GLU A 23 -5.92 -7.82 22.26
CA GLU A 23 -6.06 -7.20 20.93
C GLU A 23 -4.94 -7.63 19.97
N ARG A 24 -4.74 -8.94 19.80
CA ARG A 24 -4.06 -9.48 18.60
C ARG A 24 -5.10 -9.95 17.58
N GLY A 25 -6.05 -9.08 17.27
CA GLY A 25 -6.83 -9.20 16.04
C GLY A 25 -6.00 -8.63 14.91
N CYS A 26 -5.76 -9.40 13.85
CA CYS A 26 -5.26 -8.86 12.59
C CYS A 26 -6.37 -7.96 12.02
N GLY A 27 -6.44 -6.72 12.49
CA GLY A 27 -7.32 -5.68 12.00
C GLY A 27 -6.85 -5.26 10.61
N THR A 28 -7.02 -6.13 9.63
CA THR A 28 -6.98 -5.70 8.24
C THR A 28 -8.32 -5.04 7.97
N THR A 29 -8.45 -3.76 8.33
CA THR A 29 -9.51 -2.94 7.76
C THR A 29 -9.40 -3.08 6.25
N PRO A 30 -10.45 -3.52 5.54
CA PRO A 30 -10.44 -3.59 4.09
C PRO A 30 -10.04 -2.23 3.56
N PRO A 31 -9.07 -2.12 2.64
CA PRO A 31 -8.53 -0.84 2.19
C PRO A 31 -9.53 0.05 1.45
N HIS A 32 -10.79 -0.38 1.31
CA HIS A 32 -11.86 0.34 0.63
C HIS A 32 -13.19 0.20 1.41
N PRO A 33 -14.05 1.23 1.42
CA PRO A 33 -15.41 1.10 1.94
C PRO A 33 -16.12 0.03 1.12
N ARG A 34 -16.53 -1.07 1.77
CA ARG A 34 -17.38 -2.08 1.15
C ARG A 34 -18.77 -1.46 0.96
N PRO A 35 -19.30 -1.32 -0.27
CA PRO A 35 -20.69 -0.95 -0.45
C PRO A 35 -21.56 -1.96 0.30
N THR A 36 -22.41 -1.44 1.16
CA THR A 36 -23.28 -2.19 2.08
C THR A 36 -23.94 -3.39 1.39
N GLY A 37 -23.58 -4.61 1.80
CA GLY A 37 -24.35 -5.82 1.52
C GLY A 37 -24.32 -6.40 0.09
N HIS A 38 -23.45 -5.96 -0.80
CA HIS A 38 -23.39 -6.49 -2.17
C HIS A 38 -22.09 -7.27 -2.43
N ASP A 39 -22.18 -8.57 -2.69
CA ASP A 39 -21.05 -9.41 -3.15
C ASP A 39 -20.90 -9.43 -4.68
N ARG A 40 -21.49 -8.46 -5.39
CA ARG A 40 -21.61 -8.46 -6.85
C ARG A 40 -21.53 -7.04 -7.41
N TYR A 41 -20.34 -6.64 -7.87
CA TYR A 41 -20.04 -5.32 -8.43
C TYR A 41 -19.96 -5.36 -9.96
N THR A 42 -20.35 -4.26 -10.59
CA THR A 42 -20.16 -4.00 -12.01
C THR A 42 -18.72 -3.55 -12.30
N ILE A 43 -18.30 -3.65 -13.56
CA ILE A 43 -16.96 -3.17 -13.96
C ILE A 43 -16.76 -1.67 -13.71
N SER A 44 -17.83 -0.87 -13.77
CA SER A 44 -17.77 0.57 -13.51
C SER A 44 -17.56 0.85 -12.02
N GLU A 45 -18.29 0.17 -11.14
CA GLU A 45 -18.10 0.30 -9.68
C GLU A 45 -16.69 -0.14 -9.27
N VAL A 46 -16.20 -1.26 -9.82
CA VAL A 46 -14.81 -1.69 -9.56
C VAL A 46 -13.79 -0.67 -10.04
N ALA A 47 -14.03 -0.04 -11.19
CA ALA A 47 -13.15 0.99 -11.72
C ALA A 47 -13.09 2.23 -10.79
N GLU A 48 -14.23 2.65 -10.25
CA GLU A 48 -14.31 3.74 -9.28
C GLU A 48 -13.60 3.41 -7.97
N HIS A 49 -13.75 2.17 -7.47
CA HIS A 49 -13.14 1.76 -6.20
C HIS A 49 -11.64 1.51 -6.28
N THR A 50 -11.15 0.97 -7.39
CA THR A 50 -9.74 0.58 -7.54
C THR A 50 -8.89 1.62 -8.27
N GLY A 51 -9.52 2.61 -8.90
CA GLY A 51 -8.87 3.57 -9.80
C GLY A 51 -8.37 2.96 -11.11
N LEU A 52 -8.69 1.69 -11.39
CA LEU A 52 -8.34 1.01 -12.63
C LEU A 52 -9.38 1.29 -13.71
N THR A 53 -8.94 1.51 -14.95
CA THR A 53 -9.91 1.66 -16.04
C THR A 53 -10.60 0.33 -16.37
N ALA A 54 -11.83 0.38 -16.86
CA ALA A 54 -12.53 -0.81 -17.35
C ALA A 54 -11.75 -1.55 -18.45
N HIS A 55 -10.94 -0.83 -19.26
CA HIS A 55 -10.04 -1.44 -20.23
C HIS A 55 -8.94 -2.26 -19.54
N THR A 56 -8.31 -1.72 -18.49
CA THR A 56 -7.30 -2.42 -17.69
C THR A 56 -7.88 -3.67 -17.03
N LEU A 57 -9.09 -3.61 -16.49
CA LEU A 57 -9.76 -4.77 -15.88
C LEU A 57 -10.00 -5.89 -16.90
N ARG A 58 -10.49 -5.55 -18.11
CA ARG A 58 -10.63 -6.52 -19.21
C ARG A 58 -9.29 -7.10 -19.65
N TRP A 59 -8.26 -6.28 -19.66
CA TRP A 59 -6.92 -6.72 -20.00
C TRP A 59 -6.36 -7.70 -18.96
N TYR A 60 -6.55 -7.43 -17.66
CA TYR A 60 -6.15 -8.32 -16.57
C TYR A 60 -6.85 -9.68 -16.60
N GLU A 61 -8.14 -9.71 -16.92
CA GLU A 61 -8.85 -10.97 -17.17
C GLU A 61 -8.22 -11.75 -18.33
N ARG A 62 -7.90 -11.06 -19.44
CA ARG A 62 -7.33 -11.69 -20.64
C ARG A 62 -5.96 -12.31 -20.42
N ILE A 63 -5.10 -11.68 -19.62
CA ILE A 63 -3.75 -12.18 -19.32
C ILE A 63 -3.71 -13.20 -18.18
N GLY A 64 -4.88 -13.58 -17.63
CA GLY A 64 -4.97 -14.56 -16.54
C GLY A 64 -4.50 -14.02 -15.18
N LEU A 65 -4.46 -12.70 -15.00
CA LEU A 65 -4.08 -12.08 -13.72
C LEU A 65 -5.23 -12.15 -12.70
N MET A 66 -6.46 -12.30 -13.18
CA MET A 66 -7.67 -12.45 -12.37
C MET A 66 -8.38 -13.74 -12.78
N PRO A 67 -9.01 -14.48 -11.85
CA PRO A 67 -9.88 -15.60 -12.21
C PRO A 67 -11.00 -15.14 -13.15
N HIS A 68 -11.56 -16.07 -13.92
CA HIS A 68 -12.72 -15.78 -14.77
C HIS A 68 -13.86 -15.22 -13.92
N VAL A 69 -14.32 -14.02 -14.29
CA VAL A 69 -15.37 -13.30 -13.55
C VAL A 69 -16.72 -13.86 -13.97
N ASP A 70 -17.57 -14.13 -12.98
CA ASP A 70 -18.95 -14.57 -13.22
C ASP A 70 -19.68 -13.58 -14.13
N ARG A 71 -20.46 -14.12 -15.06
CA ARG A 71 -21.34 -13.33 -15.93
C ARG A 71 -22.79 -13.50 -15.49
N THR A 72 -23.54 -12.42 -15.47
CA THR A 72 -25.00 -12.47 -15.31
C THR A 72 -25.65 -13.14 -16.52
N HIS A 73 -26.93 -13.52 -16.38
CA HIS A 73 -27.76 -13.97 -17.50
C HIS A 73 -27.84 -12.96 -18.66
N THR A 74 -27.60 -11.68 -18.37
CA THR A 74 -27.52 -10.58 -19.35
C THR A 74 -26.11 -10.36 -19.93
N GLY A 75 -25.15 -11.23 -19.61
CA GLY A 75 -23.77 -11.19 -20.12
C GLY A 75 -22.85 -10.18 -19.41
N GLN A 76 -23.30 -9.54 -18.33
CA GLN A 76 -22.52 -8.52 -17.61
C GLN A 76 -21.59 -9.15 -16.58
N ARG A 77 -20.35 -8.66 -16.49
CA ARG A 77 -19.37 -9.12 -15.49
C ARG A 77 -19.81 -8.73 -14.07
N ARG A 78 -19.63 -9.64 -13.11
CA ARG A 78 -19.89 -9.42 -11.68
C ARG A 78 -18.71 -9.81 -10.81
N PHE A 79 -18.12 -8.82 -10.17
CA PHE A 79 -16.98 -8.98 -9.28
C PHE A 79 -17.44 -9.17 -7.85
N SER A 80 -16.75 -10.00 -7.08
CA SER A 80 -16.98 -10.21 -5.65
C SER A 80 -16.07 -9.33 -4.80
N ASN A 81 -16.36 -9.24 -3.50
CA ASN A 81 -15.46 -8.57 -2.54
C ASN A 81 -14.03 -9.14 -2.59
N ARG A 82 -13.88 -10.45 -2.78
CA ARG A 82 -12.58 -11.10 -2.93
C ARG A 82 -11.83 -10.61 -4.19
N ASP A 83 -12.54 -10.35 -5.26
CA ASP A 83 -11.95 -9.81 -6.50
C ASP A 83 -11.48 -8.36 -6.29
N LEU A 84 -12.23 -7.56 -5.52
CA LEU A 84 -11.80 -6.20 -5.16
C LEU A 84 -10.53 -6.21 -4.30
N ASP A 85 -10.46 -7.09 -3.29
CA ASP A 85 -9.25 -7.25 -2.46
C ASP A 85 -8.04 -7.65 -3.33
N TRP A 86 -8.25 -8.58 -4.26
CA TRP A 86 -7.22 -9.00 -5.22
C TRP A 86 -6.78 -7.86 -6.14
N LEU A 87 -7.72 -7.14 -6.74
CA LEU A 87 -7.43 -6.03 -7.66
C LEU A 87 -6.71 -4.88 -6.94
N ASN A 88 -7.04 -4.61 -5.68
CA ASN A 88 -6.33 -3.63 -4.86
C ASN A 88 -4.89 -4.04 -4.60
N LEU A 89 -4.64 -5.31 -4.28
CA LEU A 89 -3.28 -5.83 -4.15
C LEU A 89 -2.50 -5.66 -5.46
N VAL A 90 -3.08 -6.11 -6.58
CA VAL A 90 -2.47 -5.97 -7.92
C VAL A 90 -2.18 -4.51 -8.27
N ALA A 91 -3.10 -3.59 -7.96
CA ALA A 91 -2.89 -2.17 -8.19
C ALA A 91 -1.67 -1.64 -7.41
N ARG A 92 -1.52 -2.03 -6.14
CA ARG A 92 -0.37 -1.65 -5.30
C ARG A 92 0.95 -2.28 -5.78
N LEU A 93 0.93 -3.54 -6.21
CA LEU A 93 2.11 -4.20 -6.79
C LEU A 93 2.55 -3.52 -8.09
N ARG A 94 1.59 -3.12 -8.93
CA ARG A 94 1.90 -2.34 -10.14
C ARG A 94 2.46 -0.96 -9.82
N LEU A 95 1.90 -0.24 -8.85
CA LEU A 95 2.39 1.09 -8.43
C LEU A 95 3.83 1.05 -7.92
N THR A 96 4.22 -0.06 -7.31
CA THR A 96 5.59 -0.29 -6.82
C THR A 96 6.54 -0.80 -7.90
N GLY A 97 6.10 -0.85 -9.16
CA GLY A 97 6.94 -1.22 -10.30
C GLY A 97 7.09 -2.72 -10.55
N MET A 98 6.29 -3.58 -9.89
CA MET A 98 6.34 -5.02 -10.15
C MET A 98 6.01 -5.30 -11.64
N PRO A 99 6.85 -6.06 -12.36
CA PRO A 99 6.55 -6.48 -13.73
C PRO A 99 5.23 -7.25 -13.81
N VAL A 100 4.49 -7.05 -14.88
CA VAL A 100 3.21 -7.74 -15.10
C VAL A 100 3.40 -9.26 -15.15
N ALA A 101 4.53 -9.73 -15.69
CA ALA A 101 4.87 -11.15 -15.70
C ALA A 101 4.94 -11.75 -14.29
N ASP A 102 5.55 -11.04 -13.33
CA ASP A 102 5.64 -11.51 -11.95
C ASP A 102 4.29 -11.47 -11.23
N MET A 103 3.45 -10.46 -11.53
CA MET A 103 2.08 -10.43 -11.03
C MET A 103 1.25 -11.62 -11.57
N VAL A 104 1.41 -11.98 -12.85
CA VAL A 104 0.75 -13.16 -13.43
C VAL A 104 1.26 -14.44 -12.79
N ARG A 105 2.57 -14.59 -12.62
CA ARG A 105 3.18 -15.73 -11.90
C ARG A 105 2.63 -15.83 -10.47
N TYR A 106 2.53 -14.71 -9.76
CA TYR A 106 1.93 -14.69 -8.42
C TYR A 106 0.46 -15.17 -8.45
N ALA A 107 -0.32 -14.75 -9.44
CA ALA A 107 -1.69 -15.22 -9.63
C ALA A 107 -1.78 -16.74 -9.89
N GLU A 108 -0.87 -17.29 -10.70
CA GLU A 108 -0.77 -18.72 -10.96
C GLU A 108 -0.46 -19.50 -9.69
N LEU A 109 0.52 -19.03 -8.90
CA LEU A 109 0.84 -19.61 -7.61
C LEU A 109 -0.39 -19.60 -6.71
N VAL A 110 -1.12 -18.48 -6.62
CA VAL A 110 -2.36 -18.37 -5.83
C VAL A 110 -3.40 -19.38 -6.26
N ARG A 111 -3.58 -19.61 -7.56
CA ARG A 111 -4.51 -20.63 -8.09
C ARG A 111 -4.06 -22.07 -7.79
N ALA A 112 -2.76 -22.34 -7.76
CA ALA A 112 -2.21 -23.67 -7.47
C ALA A 112 -2.43 -24.13 -6.02
N GLY A 113 -2.92 -23.26 -5.12
CA GLY A 113 -3.38 -23.65 -3.79
C GLY A 113 -2.28 -23.76 -2.74
N ALA A 114 -2.55 -24.46 -1.64
CA ALA A 114 -1.74 -24.39 -0.42
C ALA A 114 -0.26 -24.84 -0.59
N GLY A 115 0.05 -25.64 -1.61
CA GLY A 115 1.42 -26.13 -1.85
C GLY A 115 2.43 -25.04 -2.23
N THR A 116 1.98 -23.84 -2.63
CA THR A 116 2.89 -22.81 -3.16
C THR A 116 3.13 -21.65 -2.18
N PHE A 117 2.81 -21.79 -0.89
CA PHE A 117 2.96 -20.69 0.07
C PHE A 117 4.41 -20.18 0.14
N ALA A 118 5.39 -21.09 0.17
CA ALA A 118 6.81 -20.73 0.21
C ALA A 118 7.25 -19.94 -1.04
N GLU A 119 6.74 -20.29 -2.22
CA GLU A 119 7.07 -19.58 -3.46
C GLU A 119 6.44 -18.19 -3.51
N ARG A 120 5.20 -18.05 -3.05
CA ARG A 120 4.52 -16.75 -2.92
C ARG A 120 5.25 -15.84 -1.94
N GLU A 121 5.63 -16.38 -0.79
CA GLU A 121 6.39 -15.65 0.23
C GLU A 121 7.73 -15.17 -0.32
N ARG A 122 8.48 -16.03 -1.02
CA ARG A 122 9.75 -15.66 -1.66
C ARG A 122 9.56 -14.54 -2.68
N LEU A 123 8.57 -14.64 -3.57
CA LEU A 123 8.28 -13.62 -4.59
C LEU A 123 7.99 -12.27 -3.95
N LEU A 124 7.10 -12.24 -2.95
CA LEU A 124 6.72 -10.99 -2.27
C LEU A 124 7.86 -10.43 -1.42
N THR A 125 8.69 -11.28 -0.81
CA THR A 125 9.85 -10.86 -0.03
C THR A 125 10.92 -10.23 -0.91
N ALA A 126 11.21 -10.81 -2.07
CA ALA A 126 12.15 -10.25 -3.03
C ALA A 126 11.68 -8.86 -3.50
N HIS A 127 10.43 -8.75 -3.96
CA HIS A 127 9.87 -7.47 -4.38
C HIS A 127 9.84 -6.43 -3.26
N ARG A 128 9.58 -6.85 -2.01
CA ARG A 128 9.63 -5.95 -0.86
C ARG A 128 11.02 -5.33 -0.69
N GLU A 129 12.09 -6.09 -0.87
CA GLU A 129 13.44 -5.52 -0.75
C GLU A 129 13.78 -4.58 -1.91
N ASP A 130 13.33 -4.87 -3.13
CA ASP A 130 13.47 -3.96 -4.27
C ASP A 130 12.75 -2.62 -3.99
N VAL A 131 11.54 -2.68 -3.42
CA VAL A 131 10.79 -1.48 -3.02
C VAL A 131 11.49 -0.70 -1.92
N ARG A 132 12.06 -1.39 -0.91
CA ARG A 132 12.82 -0.70 0.15
C ARG A 132 14.06 0.00 -0.40
N GLN A 133 14.78 -0.64 -1.30
CA GLN A 133 15.91 -0.04 -1.97
C GLN A 133 15.50 1.20 -2.75
N ARG A 134 14.37 1.12 -3.49
CA ARG A 134 13.83 2.25 -4.23
C ARG A 134 13.41 3.41 -3.32
N ILE A 135 12.82 3.12 -2.16
CA ILE A 135 12.47 4.15 -1.16
C ILE A 135 13.73 4.87 -0.67
N ALA A 136 14.79 4.13 -0.34
CA ALA A 136 16.04 4.71 0.13
C ALA A 136 16.68 5.63 -0.93
N GLU A 137 16.68 5.21 -2.20
CA GLU A 137 17.15 6.03 -3.32
C GLU A 137 16.34 7.33 -3.47
N LEU A 138 15.01 7.23 -3.38
CA LEU A 138 14.13 8.38 -3.50
C LEU A 138 14.30 9.35 -2.33
N GLN A 139 14.49 8.84 -1.11
CA GLN A 139 14.79 9.65 0.07
C GLN A 139 16.11 10.40 -0.09
N SER A 140 17.18 9.70 -0.51
CA SER A 140 18.47 10.35 -0.78
C SER A 140 18.38 11.41 -1.89
N THR A 141 17.55 11.16 -2.91
CA THR A 141 17.30 12.15 -3.96
C THR A 141 16.57 13.38 -3.42
N LEU A 142 15.59 13.18 -2.53
CA LEU A 142 14.84 14.25 -1.89
C LEU A 142 15.77 15.17 -1.08
N ASP A 143 16.70 14.60 -0.31
CA ASP A 143 17.68 15.38 0.47
C ASP A 143 18.51 16.33 -0.41
N VAL A 144 18.93 15.87 -1.60
CA VAL A 144 19.67 16.69 -2.57
C VAL A 144 18.80 17.81 -3.13
N LEU A 145 17.54 17.52 -3.43
CA LEU A 145 16.58 18.51 -3.93
C LEU A 145 16.30 19.58 -2.87
N ASP A 146 16.06 19.18 -1.63
CA ASP A 146 15.80 20.09 -0.51
C ASP A 146 17.00 21.02 -0.28
N TYR A 147 18.22 20.47 -0.28
CA TYR A 147 19.44 21.28 -0.21
C TYR A 147 19.54 22.33 -1.34
N LYS A 148 19.20 21.93 -2.58
CA LYS A 148 19.22 22.86 -3.71
C LYS A 148 18.13 23.92 -3.61
N ILE A 149 16.93 23.56 -3.16
CA ILE A 149 15.83 24.49 -2.93
C ILE A 149 16.26 25.54 -1.89
N ASP A 150 16.90 25.12 -0.80
CA ASP A 150 17.37 26.01 0.26
C ASP A 150 18.41 27.01 -0.24
N ILE A 151 19.40 26.56 -1.02
CA ILE A 151 20.39 27.45 -1.66
C ILE A 151 19.70 28.56 -2.46
N TYR A 152 18.73 28.21 -3.31
CA TYR A 152 18.08 29.20 -4.16
C TYR A 152 17.13 30.09 -3.36
N ALA A 153 16.49 29.57 -2.31
CA ALA A 153 15.67 30.37 -1.42
C ALA A 153 16.50 31.42 -0.67
N ASP A 154 17.70 31.05 -0.20
CA ASP A 154 18.65 31.95 0.45
C ASP A 154 19.18 33.02 -0.53
N ALA A 155 19.60 32.61 -1.73
CA ALA A 155 20.09 33.52 -2.76
C ALA A 155 19.02 34.55 -3.17
N ARG A 156 17.77 34.12 -3.35
CA ARG A 156 16.64 35.01 -3.65
C ARG A 156 16.40 36.00 -2.52
N ARG A 157 16.34 35.54 -1.26
CA ARG A 157 16.17 36.41 -0.09
C ARG A 157 17.31 37.42 0.06
N ALA A 158 18.53 37.06 -0.33
CA ALA A 158 19.67 37.98 -0.34
C ALA A 158 19.51 39.05 -1.44
N SER A 159 19.05 38.69 -2.63
CA SER A 159 18.83 39.64 -3.73
C SER A 159 17.71 40.66 -3.48
N GLU A 160 16.69 40.29 -2.70
CA GLU A 160 15.55 41.17 -2.37
C GLU A 160 15.89 42.23 -1.30
N ARG A 161 17.07 42.15 -0.67
CA ARG A 161 17.55 43.08 0.36
C ARG A 161 18.37 44.25 -0.20
N PHE A 162 18.61 44.26 -1.51
CA PHE A 162 19.32 45.31 -2.24
C PHE A 162 18.40 45.94 -3.29
#